data_AF-A0A9P5ER11-F1
#
_entry.id   AF-A0A9P5ER11-F1
#
_cell.length_a   1.000
_cell.length_b   1.000
_cell.length_c   1.000
_cell.angle_alpha   90.00
_cell.angle_beta   90.00
_cell.angle_gamma   90.00
#
_symmetry.space_group_name_H-M   'P 1'
#
loop_
_entity.id
_entity.type
_entity.pdbx_description
1 polymer ?
#
loop_
_entity_poly.entity_id
_entity_poly.type
_entity_poly.pdbx_seq_one_letter_code
_entity_poly.pdbx_strand_id
1 'polypeptide(L)'
;MAQVSKIYYQLRHVLRLQEWGTEDVARFVFDADEQLANLISDLPSYLHSDEKMTPDTEARDRQYPFIPWQKKSLAKVLLYYRMTISSQLQEHWLDGSTDGARTRAICISSARGLIHSTLTETVDASKLRPWAITMNIFAASAVLALESLHTEDDFSTEIQQGLDFLERVQAQNLVAEKAIKFLKEITQHH
;
A
#
# COMPACT_ATOMS: atom_id res chain seq x y z
N MET A 1 2.41 13.63 -5.50
CA MET A 1 1.63 12.81 -6.45
C MET A 1 2.34 12.62 -7.78
N ALA A 2 2.61 13.68 -8.56
CA ALA A 2 3.28 13.56 -9.86
C ALA A 2 4.65 12.85 -9.79
N GLN A 3 5.47 13.17 -8.77
CA GLN A 3 6.76 12.50 -8.55
C GLN A 3 6.61 11.01 -8.23
N VAL A 4 5.68 10.64 -7.35
CA VAL A 4 5.38 9.22 -7.03
C VAL A 4 5.00 8.45 -8.31
N SER A 5 4.10 9.02 -9.11
CA SER A 5 3.68 8.40 -10.37
C SER A 5 4.84 8.28 -11.36
N LYS A 6 5.74 9.26 -11.42
CA LYS A 6 6.94 9.22 -12.26
C LYS A 6 7.87 8.08 -11.84
N ILE A 7 8.18 7.96 -10.55
CA ILE A 7 9.05 6.89 -10.01
C ILE A 7 8.48 5.52 -10.37
N TYR A 8 7.20 5.30 -10.07
CA TYR A 8 6.54 4.03 -10.38
C TYR A 8 6.49 3.73 -11.88
N TYR A 9 6.16 4.74 -12.71
CA TYR A 9 6.12 4.57 -14.15
C TYR A 9 7.51 4.25 -14.73
N GLN A 10 8.55 4.90 -14.24
CA GLN A 10 9.93 4.63 -14.67
C GLN A 10 10.34 3.20 -14.34
N LEU A 11 10.07 2.72 -13.13
CA LEU A 11 10.31 1.32 -12.76
C LEU A 11 9.54 0.38 -13.70
N ARG A 12 8.23 0.57 -13.83
CA ARG A 12 7.37 -0.28 -14.67
C ARG A 12 7.80 -0.28 -16.13
N HIS A 13 8.26 0.87 -16.63
CA HIS A 13 8.77 1.00 -17.99
C HIS A 13 10.05 0.18 -18.15
N VAL A 14 11.04 0.35 -17.26
CA VAL A 14 12.30 -0.40 -17.32
C VAL A 14 12.05 -1.90 -17.26
N LEU A 15 11.24 -2.39 -16.32
CA LEU A 15 10.92 -3.81 -16.17
C LEU A 15 10.22 -4.43 -17.39
N ARG A 16 9.64 -3.63 -18.30
CA ARG A 16 8.93 -4.11 -19.49
C ARG A 16 9.77 -4.14 -20.77
N LEU A 17 10.90 -3.44 -20.80
CA LEU A 17 11.66 -3.26 -22.04
C LEU A 17 12.43 -4.50 -22.47
N GLN A 18 12.96 -5.26 -21.50
CA GLN A 18 13.83 -6.41 -21.72
C GLN A 18 13.66 -7.43 -20.59
N GLU A 19 14.14 -8.65 -20.82
CA GLU A 19 14.34 -9.62 -19.75
C GLU A 19 15.59 -9.22 -18.96
N TRP A 20 15.40 -8.97 -17.67
CA TRP A 20 16.45 -8.54 -16.76
C TRP A 20 16.87 -9.71 -15.86
N GLY A 21 18.14 -9.74 -15.46
CA GLY A 21 18.58 -10.64 -14.39
C GLY A 21 17.98 -10.22 -13.05
N THR A 22 17.82 -11.17 -12.12
CA THR A 22 17.30 -10.92 -10.77
C THR A 22 18.03 -9.78 -10.05
N GLU A 23 19.35 -9.69 -10.20
CA GLU A 23 20.16 -8.63 -9.59
C GLU A 23 19.82 -7.24 -10.15
N ASP A 24 19.60 -7.12 -11.46
CA ASP A 24 19.20 -5.86 -12.08
C ASP A 24 17.79 -5.45 -11.64
N VAL A 25 16.85 -6.39 -11.60
CA VAL A 25 15.48 -6.15 -11.09
C VAL A 25 15.54 -5.67 -9.65
N ALA A 26 16.33 -6.32 -8.80
CA ALA A 26 16.50 -5.94 -7.40
C ALA A 26 17.04 -4.52 -7.27
N ARG A 27 18.09 -4.17 -8.02
CA ARG A 27 18.64 -2.81 -8.07
C ARG A 27 17.57 -1.79 -8.48
N PHE A 28 16.80 -2.03 -9.53
CA PHE A 28 15.76 -1.09 -9.96
C PHE A 28 14.66 -0.89 -8.91
N VAL A 29 14.29 -1.96 -8.20
CA VAL A 29 13.32 -1.89 -7.10
C VAL A 29 13.87 -1.09 -5.93
N PHE A 30 15.14 -1.28 -5.57
CA PHE A 30 15.80 -0.51 -4.52
C PHE A 30 15.94 0.96 -4.87
N ASP A 31 16.36 1.28 -6.09
CA ASP A 31 16.46 2.66 -6.57
C ASP A 31 15.10 3.36 -6.53
N ALA A 32 14.02 2.64 -6.84
CA ALA A 32 12.67 3.17 -6.78
C ALA A 32 12.16 3.37 -5.34
N ASP A 33 12.43 2.42 -4.42
CA ASP A 33 12.09 2.58 -3.00
C ASP A 33 12.89 3.71 -2.34
N GLU A 34 14.18 3.85 -2.67
CA GLU A 34 15.02 4.94 -2.16
C GLU A 34 14.51 6.30 -2.65
N GLN A 35 14.13 6.42 -3.92
CA GLN A 35 13.51 7.64 -4.44
C GLN A 35 12.20 7.99 -3.72
N LEU A 36 11.38 6.99 -3.36
CA LEU A 36 10.19 7.22 -2.54
C LEU A 36 10.54 7.63 -1.10
N ALA A 37 11.55 7.02 -0.50
CA ALA A 37 11.99 7.37 0.85
C ALA A 37 12.52 8.81 0.91
N ASN A 38 13.31 9.23 -0.08
CA ASN A 38 13.79 10.61 -0.20
C ASN A 38 12.63 11.58 -0.37
N LEU A 39 11.64 11.24 -1.21
CA LEU A 39 10.45 12.06 -1.36
C LEU A 39 9.68 12.25 -0.04
N ILE A 40 9.63 11.23 0.82
CA ILE A 40 8.98 11.31 2.14
C ILE A 40 9.76 12.26 3.04
N SER A 41 11.08 12.16 3.06
CA SER A 41 11.97 13.01 3.85
C SER A 41 11.90 14.49 3.45
N ASP A 42 11.66 14.75 2.16
CA ASP A 42 11.57 16.10 1.60
C ASP A 42 10.18 16.75 1.75
N LEU A 43 9.21 16.05 2.36
CA LEU A 43 7.89 16.62 2.60
C LEU A 43 7.98 17.79 3.59
N PRO A 44 7.08 18.77 3.49
CA PRO A 44 6.87 19.72 4.57
C PRO A 44 6.47 18.99 5.85
N SER A 45 6.98 19.44 7.01
CA SER A 45 6.74 18.81 8.31
C SER A 45 5.26 18.59 8.65
N TYR A 46 4.37 19.50 8.21
CA TYR A 46 2.93 19.38 8.42
C TYR A 46 2.24 18.27 7.60
N LEU A 47 2.95 17.69 6.62
CA LEU A 47 2.50 16.52 5.86
C LEU A 47 3.14 15.22 6.32
N HIS A 48 4.07 15.27 7.27
CA HIS A 48 4.71 14.08 7.82
C HIS A 48 3.71 13.29 8.67
N SER A 49 3.63 11.99 8.44
CA SER A 49 2.75 11.06 9.17
C SER A 49 2.99 11.10 10.69
N ASP A 50 4.25 11.28 11.10
CA ASP A 50 4.76 11.27 12.48
C ASP A 50 4.81 12.65 13.16
N GLU A 51 4.26 13.70 12.54
CA GLU A 51 4.16 15.03 13.18
C GLU A 51 3.44 14.93 14.53
N LYS A 52 4.08 15.40 15.59
CA LYS A 52 3.54 15.42 16.95
C LYS A 52 2.36 16.38 17.05
N MET A 53 1.30 15.95 17.72
CA MET A 53 0.18 16.83 18.09
C MET A 53 0.61 17.76 19.22
N THR A 54 0.57 19.05 18.95
CA THR A 54 0.85 20.16 19.86
C THR A 54 -0.32 21.15 19.78
N PRO A 55 -0.48 22.05 20.75
CA PRO A 55 -1.54 23.07 20.68
C PRO A 55 -1.50 23.89 19.38
N ASP A 56 -0.31 24.15 18.85
CA ASP A 56 -0.12 24.88 17.59
C ASP A 56 -0.54 24.07 16.37
N THR A 57 -0.22 22.77 16.32
CA THR A 57 -0.65 21.91 15.21
C THR A 57 -2.15 21.67 15.24
N GLU A 58 -2.75 21.54 16.43
CA GLU A 58 -4.21 21.48 16.57
C GLU A 58 -4.89 22.78 16.12
N ALA A 59 -4.37 23.94 16.51
CA ALA A 59 -4.91 25.22 16.09
C ALA A 59 -4.84 25.40 14.57
N ARG A 60 -3.70 25.02 13.97
CA ARG A 60 -3.53 24.99 12.51
C ARG A 60 -4.52 24.05 11.84
N ASP A 61 -4.67 22.82 12.33
CA ASP A 61 -5.54 21.81 11.70
C ASP A 61 -7.03 22.18 11.83
N ARG A 62 -7.42 22.92 12.89
CA ARG A 62 -8.75 23.53 13.00
C ARG A 62 -8.95 24.67 12.00
N GLN A 63 -7.93 25.49 11.78
CA GLN A 63 -7.98 26.58 10.80
C GLN A 63 -7.95 26.07 9.36
N TYR A 64 -7.21 24.99 9.11
CA TYR A 64 -6.95 24.40 7.80
C TYR A 64 -7.29 22.89 7.81
N PRO A 65 -8.58 22.51 7.83
CA PRO A 65 -9.01 21.12 7.97
C PRO A 65 -8.62 20.23 6.77
N PHE A 66 -8.17 20.82 5.66
CA PHE A 66 -7.64 20.06 4.52
C PHE A 66 -6.26 19.46 4.80
N ILE A 67 -5.48 20.00 5.76
CA ILE A 67 -4.12 19.52 6.06
C ILE A 67 -4.14 18.06 6.57
N PRO A 68 -4.93 17.71 7.62
CA PRO A 68 -5.05 16.32 8.05
C PRO A 68 -5.53 15.37 6.95
N TRP A 69 -6.47 15.83 6.12
CA TRP A 69 -6.98 15.03 5.00
C TRP A 69 -5.89 14.77 3.95
N GLN A 70 -5.11 15.80 3.61
CA GLN A 70 -4.02 15.70 2.65
C GLN A 70 -2.90 14.81 3.17
N LYS A 71 -2.52 14.98 4.44
CA LYS A 71 -1.53 14.13 5.15
C LYS A 71 -1.91 12.66 5.08
N LYS A 72 -3.16 12.31 5.44
CA LYS A 72 -3.68 10.93 5.37
C LYS A 72 -3.73 10.40 3.94
N SER A 73 -4.22 11.21 3.00
CA SER A 73 -4.30 10.82 1.58
C SER A 73 -2.92 10.53 0.99
N LEU A 74 -1.93 11.36 1.32
CA LEU A 74 -0.55 11.18 0.89
C LEU A 74 0.08 9.91 1.48
N ALA A 75 -0.13 9.67 2.78
CA ALA A 75 0.36 8.46 3.44
C ALA A 75 -0.17 7.19 2.76
N LYS A 76 -1.47 7.12 2.45
CA LYS A 76 -2.08 5.97 1.75
C LYS A 76 -1.48 5.74 0.37
N VAL A 77 -1.24 6.83 -0.38
CA VAL A 77 -0.60 6.73 -1.70
C VAL A 77 0.81 6.20 -1.59
N LEU A 78 1.60 6.72 -0.66
CA LEU A 78 2.98 6.28 -0.45
C LEU A 78 3.04 4.80 -0.04
N LEU A 79 2.20 4.38 0.90
CA LEU A 79 2.08 2.98 1.31
C LEU A 79 1.73 2.07 0.13
N TYR A 80 0.75 2.46 -0.68
CA TYR A 80 0.36 1.70 -1.86
C TYR A 80 1.53 1.53 -2.86
N TYR A 81 2.26 2.60 -3.17
CA TYR A 81 3.34 2.52 -4.13
C TYR A 81 4.57 1.79 -3.58
N ARG A 82 4.90 1.95 -2.29
CA ARG A 82 5.96 1.14 -1.65
C ARG A 82 5.62 -0.34 -1.68
N MET A 83 4.39 -0.70 -1.32
CA MET A 83 3.89 -2.08 -1.44
C MET A 83 4.05 -2.61 -2.89
N THR A 84 3.54 -1.87 -3.88
CA THR A 84 3.55 -2.29 -5.29
C THR A 84 4.97 -2.40 -5.87
N ILE A 85 5.90 -1.54 -5.45
CA ILE A 85 7.31 -1.58 -5.87
C ILE A 85 8.00 -2.78 -5.23
N SER A 86 7.85 -2.97 -3.92
CA SER A 86 8.48 -4.08 -3.21
C SER A 86 7.92 -5.45 -3.63
N SER A 87 6.65 -5.53 -4.06
CA SER A 87 6.06 -6.77 -4.56
C SER A 87 6.65 -7.24 -5.90
N GLN A 88 7.42 -6.41 -6.61
CA GLN A 88 8.09 -6.85 -7.85
C GLN A 88 9.17 -7.91 -7.59
N LEU A 89 9.64 -8.05 -6.35
CA LEU A 89 10.60 -9.08 -5.94
C LEU A 89 9.94 -10.23 -5.16
N GLN A 90 8.61 -10.40 -5.25
CA GLN A 90 7.89 -11.40 -4.46
C GLN A 90 8.41 -12.82 -4.69
N GLU A 91 8.77 -13.18 -5.92
CA GLU A 91 9.35 -14.49 -6.24
C GLU A 91 10.69 -14.75 -5.53
N HIS A 92 11.39 -13.69 -5.10
CA HIS A 92 12.69 -13.75 -4.45
C HIS A 92 12.64 -13.59 -2.92
N TRP A 93 11.44 -13.44 -2.34
CA TRP A 93 11.30 -13.22 -0.90
C TRP A 93 11.76 -14.41 -0.05
N LEU A 94 11.71 -15.62 -0.60
CA LEU A 94 12.04 -16.87 0.09
C LEU A 94 13.42 -17.43 -0.27
N ASP A 95 14.20 -16.73 -1.10
CA ASP A 95 15.53 -17.17 -1.56
C ASP A 95 16.60 -17.10 -0.46
N GLY A 96 16.24 -16.70 0.76
CA GLY A 96 17.15 -16.54 1.90
C GLY A 96 18.08 -15.32 1.79
N SER A 97 17.92 -14.49 0.77
CA SER A 97 18.69 -13.26 0.60
C SER A 97 18.23 -12.17 1.57
N THR A 98 19.17 -11.35 2.07
CA THR A 98 18.84 -10.18 2.91
C THR A 98 17.96 -9.18 2.15
N ASP A 99 18.18 -9.08 0.85
CA ASP A 99 17.47 -8.20 -0.07
C ASP A 99 16.00 -8.63 -0.27
N GLY A 100 15.76 -9.94 -0.43
CA GLY A 100 14.41 -10.52 -0.44
C GLY A 100 13.69 -10.30 0.88
N ALA A 101 14.35 -10.58 2.00
CA ALA A 101 13.78 -10.38 3.33
C ALA A 101 13.41 -8.90 3.61
N ARG A 102 14.27 -7.96 3.18
CA ARG A 102 14.03 -6.51 3.30
C ARG A 102 12.80 -6.09 2.50
N THR A 103 12.71 -6.46 1.22
CA THR A 103 11.58 -6.08 0.36
C THR A 103 10.28 -6.72 0.81
N ARG A 104 10.31 -7.98 1.25
CA ARG A 104 9.19 -8.65 1.92
C ARG A 104 8.67 -7.83 3.10
N ALA A 105 9.56 -7.48 4.04
CA ALA A 105 9.19 -6.72 5.23
C ALA A 105 8.56 -5.36 4.90
N ILE A 106 9.12 -4.63 3.92
CA ILE A 106 8.57 -3.35 3.45
C ILE A 106 7.19 -3.56 2.82
N CYS A 107 7.03 -4.57 1.97
CA CYS A 107 5.76 -4.85 1.29
C CYS A 107 4.65 -5.18 2.30
N ILE A 108 4.90 -6.11 3.22
CA ILE A 108 3.93 -6.53 4.25
C ILE A 108 3.57 -5.37 5.17
N SER A 109 4.57 -4.63 5.67
CA SER A 109 4.34 -3.47 6.54
C SER A 109 3.50 -2.40 5.82
N SER A 110 3.78 -2.16 4.54
CA SER A 110 3.03 -1.21 3.72
C SER A 110 1.59 -1.65 3.48
N ALA A 111 1.36 -2.95 3.21
CA ALA A 111 0.02 -3.52 3.04
C ALA A 111 -0.82 -3.40 4.31
N ARG A 112 -0.26 -3.80 5.47
CA ARG A 112 -0.91 -3.66 6.79
C ARG A 112 -1.23 -2.19 7.10
N GLY A 113 -0.27 -1.29 6.90
CA GLY A 113 -0.45 0.14 7.12
C GLY A 113 -1.53 0.74 6.23
N LEU A 114 -1.62 0.30 4.97
CA LEU A 114 -2.64 0.77 4.03
C LEU A 114 -4.05 0.35 4.45
N ILE A 115 -4.23 -0.91 4.86
CA ILE A 115 -5.50 -1.42 5.38
C ILE A 115 -5.88 -0.65 6.65
N HIS A 116 -5.00 -0.62 7.64
CA HIS A 116 -5.26 0.04 8.93
C HIS A 116 -5.60 1.53 8.77
N SER A 117 -4.80 2.27 7.99
CA SER A 117 -5.03 3.71 7.77
C SER A 117 -6.31 4.02 6.99
N THR A 118 -6.80 3.08 6.19
CA THR A 118 -8.04 3.25 5.44
C THR A 118 -9.26 2.92 6.29
N LEU A 119 -9.18 1.93 7.18
CA LEU A 119 -10.32 1.43 7.95
C LEU A 119 -10.54 2.11 9.30
N THR A 120 -9.49 2.72 9.87
CA THR A 120 -9.61 3.53 11.09
C THR A 120 -10.32 4.86 10.87
N GLU A 121 -10.47 5.27 9.61
CA GLU A 121 -11.24 6.45 9.26
C GLU A 121 -12.74 6.15 9.31
N THR A 122 -13.47 6.86 10.17
CA THR A 122 -14.94 6.93 10.18
C THR A 122 -15.46 7.74 8.99
N VAL A 123 -15.03 7.41 7.78
CA VAL A 123 -15.53 8.05 6.57
C VAL A 123 -16.83 7.35 6.19
N ASP A 124 -17.90 8.14 6.12
CA ASP A 124 -19.17 7.73 5.56
C ASP A 124 -18.93 6.97 4.24
N ALA A 125 -19.41 5.73 4.15
CA ALA A 125 -19.22 4.86 2.99
C ALA A 125 -19.67 5.52 1.68
N SER A 126 -20.55 6.52 1.74
CA SER A 126 -20.95 7.34 0.60
C SER A 126 -19.81 8.18 0.00
N LYS A 127 -18.80 8.56 0.79
CA LYS A 127 -17.63 9.35 0.40
C LYS A 127 -16.42 8.49 -0.01
N LEU A 128 -16.45 7.20 0.33
CA LEU A 128 -15.41 6.20 -0.03
C LEU A 128 -15.61 5.58 -1.42
N ARG A 129 -16.46 6.17 -2.27
CA ARG A 129 -16.71 5.70 -3.64
C ARG A 129 -15.63 6.02 -4.70
N PRO A 130 -14.33 6.27 -4.41
CA PRO A 130 -13.31 6.14 -5.44
C PRO A 130 -12.97 4.66 -5.68
N TRP A 131 -13.05 4.22 -6.95
CA TRP A 131 -12.49 2.94 -7.39
C TRP A 131 -11.06 2.73 -6.84
N ALA A 132 -10.26 3.80 -6.79
CA ALA A 132 -8.87 3.75 -6.31
C ALA A 132 -8.72 3.16 -4.89
N ILE A 133 -9.59 3.52 -3.93
CA ILE A 133 -9.47 3.00 -2.56
C ILE A 133 -9.78 1.51 -2.52
N THR A 134 -10.82 1.09 -3.24
CA THR A 134 -11.20 -0.32 -3.37
C THR A 134 -10.07 -1.16 -3.97
N MET A 135 -9.42 -0.69 -5.03
CA MET A 135 -8.28 -1.40 -5.62
C MET A 135 -7.08 -1.47 -4.68
N ASN A 136 -6.80 -0.39 -3.96
CA ASN A 136 -5.70 -0.35 -3.00
C ASN A 136 -5.91 -1.35 -1.86
N ILE A 137 -7.13 -1.45 -1.32
CA ILE A 137 -7.48 -2.43 -0.28
C ILE A 137 -7.42 -3.85 -0.82
N PHE A 138 -8.01 -4.10 -2.00
CA PHE A 138 -7.89 -5.41 -2.64
C PHE A 138 -6.43 -5.83 -2.85
N ALA A 139 -5.59 -4.95 -3.40
CA ALA A 139 -4.18 -5.25 -3.64
C ALA A 139 -3.43 -5.56 -2.33
N ALA A 140 -3.66 -4.77 -1.27
CA ALA A 140 -3.05 -5.03 0.03
C ALA A 140 -3.49 -6.36 0.63
N SER A 141 -4.80 -6.64 0.63
CA SER A 141 -5.32 -7.91 1.13
C SER A 141 -4.84 -9.10 0.30
N ALA A 142 -4.71 -8.95 -1.02
CA ALA A 142 -4.23 -10.01 -1.90
C ALA A 142 -2.75 -10.33 -1.65
N VAL A 143 -1.91 -9.31 -1.44
CA VAL A 143 -0.50 -9.50 -1.06
C VAL A 143 -0.41 -10.30 0.24
N LEU A 144 -1.18 -9.93 1.27
CA LEU A 144 -1.16 -10.63 2.55
C LEU A 144 -1.70 -12.07 2.44
N ALA A 145 -2.76 -12.28 1.65
CA ALA A 145 -3.33 -13.61 1.42
C ALA A 145 -2.36 -14.53 0.67
N LEU A 146 -1.69 -14.03 -0.37
CA LEU A 146 -0.65 -14.78 -1.07
C LEU A 146 0.54 -15.09 -0.16
N GLU A 147 0.89 -14.16 0.73
CA GLU A 147 1.99 -14.36 1.68
C GLU A 147 1.66 -15.40 2.75
N SER A 148 0.41 -15.46 3.21
CA SER A 148 -0.04 -16.50 4.15
C SER A 148 0.08 -17.92 3.59
N LEU A 149 0.11 -18.10 2.26
CA LEU A 149 0.30 -19.43 1.66
C LEU A 149 1.72 -19.96 1.85
N HIS A 150 2.70 -19.08 2.05
CA HIS A 150 4.12 -19.43 2.05
C HIS A 150 4.77 -19.34 3.42
N THR A 151 4.08 -18.77 4.41
CA THR A 151 4.65 -18.47 5.73
C THR A 151 3.66 -18.78 6.86
N GLU A 152 4.18 -19.03 8.05
CA GLU A 152 3.38 -19.23 9.27
C GLU A 152 2.88 -17.92 9.91
N ASP A 153 3.21 -16.77 9.30
CA ASP A 153 2.79 -15.46 9.79
C ASP A 153 1.26 -15.31 9.68
N ASP A 154 0.61 -14.91 10.76
CA ASP A 154 -0.83 -14.68 10.76
C ASP A 154 -1.18 -13.29 10.21
N PHE A 155 -1.85 -13.29 9.05
CA PHE A 155 -2.42 -12.10 8.40
C PHE A 155 -3.95 -12.13 8.35
N SER A 156 -4.59 -13.10 9.02
CA SER A 156 -6.04 -13.35 8.93
C SER A 156 -6.87 -12.13 9.31
N THR A 157 -6.42 -11.38 10.31
CA THR A 157 -7.11 -10.18 10.80
C THR A 157 -7.18 -9.10 9.73
N GLU A 158 -6.06 -8.76 9.10
CA GLU A 158 -6.00 -7.72 8.06
C GLU A 158 -6.68 -8.16 6.76
N ILE A 159 -6.58 -9.45 6.40
CA ILE A 159 -7.29 -10.02 5.27
C ILE A 159 -8.81 -9.91 5.49
N GLN A 160 -9.30 -10.30 6.67
CA GLN A 160 -10.71 -10.20 7.02
C GLN A 160 -11.20 -8.75 7.04
N GLN A 161 -10.41 -7.83 7.60
CA GLN A 161 -10.71 -6.41 7.57
C GLN A 161 -10.86 -5.85 6.14
N GLY A 162 -9.99 -6.28 5.22
CA GLY A 162 -10.11 -5.94 3.80
C GLY A 162 -11.36 -6.53 3.14
N LEU A 163 -11.67 -7.79 3.43
CA LEU A 163 -12.90 -8.44 2.95
C LEU A 163 -14.16 -7.72 3.43
N ASP A 164 -14.25 -7.43 4.73
CA ASP A 164 -15.38 -6.71 5.35
C ASP A 164 -15.59 -5.33 4.69
N PHE A 165 -14.50 -4.65 4.36
CA PHE A 165 -14.56 -3.38 3.64
C PHE A 165 -15.11 -3.55 2.23
N LEU A 166 -14.61 -4.53 1.47
CA LEU A 166 -15.06 -4.79 0.10
C LEU A 166 -16.54 -5.18 0.09
N GLU A 167 -16.97 -6.04 1.02
CA GLU A 167 -18.37 -6.47 1.15
C GLU A 167 -19.31 -5.30 1.46
N ARG A 168 -18.85 -4.31 2.23
CA ARG A 168 -19.60 -3.09 2.53
C ARG A 168 -19.83 -2.21 1.30
N VAL A 169 -18.89 -2.18 0.36
CA VAL A 169 -18.95 -1.29 -0.81
C VAL A 169 -19.39 -1.98 -2.11
N GLN A 170 -19.49 -3.32 -2.13
CA GLN A 170 -19.79 -4.11 -3.34
C GLN A 170 -21.08 -3.72 -4.06
N ALA A 171 -22.12 -3.31 -3.31
CA ALA A 171 -23.43 -2.97 -3.88
C ALA A 171 -23.37 -1.80 -4.88
N GLN A 172 -22.32 -0.97 -4.80
CA GLN A 172 -22.14 0.21 -5.64
C GLN A 172 -20.78 0.22 -6.35
N ASN A 173 -20.02 -0.88 -6.27
CA ASN A 173 -18.67 -0.97 -6.82
C ASN A 173 -18.41 -2.38 -7.38
N LEU A 174 -18.43 -2.49 -8.71
CA LEU A 174 -18.17 -3.74 -9.44
C LEU A 174 -16.76 -4.29 -9.18
N VAL A 175 -15.78 -3.42 -8.93
CA VAL A 175 -14.41 -3.85 -8.58
C VAL A 175 -14.43 -4.59 -7.25
N ALA A 176 -15.17 -4.09 -6.27
CA ALA A 176 -15.26 -4.74 -4.97
C ALA A 176 -15.95 -6.11 -5.08
N GLU A 177 -17.02 -6.23 -5.85
CA GLU A 177 -17.70 -7.52 -6.08
C GLU A 177 -16.75 -8.57 -6.67
N LYS A 178 -15.91 -8.18 -7.65
CA LYS A 178 -14.90 -9.08 -8.24
C LYS A 178 -13.75 -9.37 -7.29
N ALA A 179 -13.25 -8.36 -6.59
CA ALA A 179 -12.17 -8.48 -5.61
C ALA A 179 -12.50 -9.48 -4.50
N ILE A 180 -13.75 -9.49 -4.01
CA ILE A 180 -14.21 -10.45 -2.99
C ILE A 180 -14.10 -11.89 -3.50
N LYS A 181 -14.50 -12.15 -4.74
CA LYS A 181 -14.44 -13.50 -5.33
C LYS A 181 -12.99 -13.99 -5.40
N PHE A 182 -12.09 -13.16 -5.95
CA PHE A 182 -10.67 -13.49 -6.03
C PHE A 182 -10.01 -13.68 -4.66
N LEU A 183 -10.29 -12.80 -3.69
CA LEU A 183 -9.73 -12.95 -2.34
C LEU A 183 -10.22 -14.24 -1.67
N LYS A 184 -11.51 -14.56 -1.79
CA LYS A 184 -12.07 -15.80 -1.23
C LYS A 184 -11.43 -17.03 -1.86
N GLU A 185 -11.25 -17.04 -3.18
CA GLU A 185 -10.53 -18.11 -3.90
C GLU A 185 -9.11 -18.30 -3.36
N ILE A 186 -8.34 -17.22 -3.19
CA ILE A 186 -6.97 -17.30 -2.65
C ILE A 186 -6.96 -17.88 -1.23
N THR A 187 -7.87 -17.42 -0.37
CA THR A 187 -7.92 -17.86 1.05
C THR A 187 -8.50 -19.26 1.26
N GLN A 188 -9.26 -19.80 0.31
CA GLN A 188 -9.86 -21.13 0.40
C GLN A 188 -8.91 -22.26 -0.02
N HIS A 189 -7.78 -21.92 -0.64
CA HIS A 189 -6.72 -22.88 -0.98
C HIS A 189 -5.70 -23.10 0.15
N HIS A 190 -6.04 -22.68 1.38
CA HIS A 190 -5.31 -22.94 2.62
C HIS A 190 -5.98 -24.08 3.42
#